data_AF-A0AAX3WPG4-F1
#
_entry.id   AF-A0AAX3WPG4-F1
#
_cell.length_a   1.000
_cell.length_b   1.000
_cell.length_c   1.000
_cell.angle_alpha   90.00
_cell.angle_beta   90.00
_cell.angle_gamma   90.00
#
_symmetry.space_group_name_H-M   'P 1'
#
loop_
_entity.id
_entity.type
_entity.pdbx_description
1 polymer ?
#
loop_
_entity_poly.entity_id
_entity_poly.type
_entity_poly.pdbx_seq_one_letter_code
_entity_poly.pdbx_strand_id
1 'polypeptide(L)'
;MEEHKYVYFLDGVKGDGGIKSTVDDLLKWERAIYNNELVSEQTKESIIDPVFIKGEAANGYCPCLHEDFGGYGLGWKIENHPQYKKIILHEGYWAGYYSGLISYKDRNKAIIMLNNLDFTDNELNKIPYLLTLTLEKILFGEKAGVQVFEQLIISNR
;
A
#
# COMPACT_ATOMS: atom_id res chain seq x y z
N MET A 1 18.78 15.16 7.42
CA MET A 1 18.34 16.13 6.40
C MET A 1 17.29 17.02 7.03
N GLU A 2 17.19 18.30 6.63
CA GLU A 2 16.24 19.26 7.23
C GLU A 2 14.80 18.74 7.18
N GLU A 3 14.45 18.03 6.09
CA GLU A 3 13.13 17.45 5.86
C GLU A 3 12.70 16.38 6.88
N HIS A 4 13.63 15.73 7.61
CA HIS A 4 13.29 14.71 8.61
C HIS A 4 13.32 15.22 10.05
N LYS A 5 13.47 16.53 10.26
CA LYS A 5 13.45 17.10 11.62
C LYS A 5 12.12 16.82 12.34
N TYR A 6 11.02 16.68 11.61
CA TYR A 6 9.72 16.31 12.18
C TYR A 6 9.78 14.98 12.94
N VAL A 7 10.66 14.05 12.54
CA VAL A 7 10.80 12.74 13.20
C VAL A 7 11.16 12.93 14.66
N TYR A 8 12.03 13.88 15.02
CA TYR A 8 12.40 14.14 16.42
C TYR A 8 11.22 14.64 17.25
N PHE A 9 10.34 15.43 16.65
CA PHE A 9 9.17 16.00 17.33
C PHE A 9 8.01 15.01 17.40
N LEU A 10 7.86 14.15 16.39
CA LEU A 10 6.83 13.12 16.31
C LEU A 10 7.30 11.77 16.86
N ASP A 11 8.57 11.66 17.29
CA ASP A 11 9.07 10.47 17.95
C ASP A 11 8.30 10.30 19.27
N GLY A 12 7.61 9.16 19.37
CA GLY A 12 6.70 8.88 20.49
C GLY A 12 5.21 9.01 20.18
N VAL A 13 4.81 9.56 19.02
CA VAL A 13 3.44 9.39 18.52
C VAL A 13 3.22 7.89 18.25
N LYS A 14 2.13 7.35 18.79
CA LYS A 14 1.73 5.94 18.66
C LYS A 14 0.34 5.88 18.07
N GLY A 15 0.16 5.13 16.99
CA GLY A 15 -1.16 4.77 16.46
C GLY A 15 -1.30 5.03 14.96
N ASP A 16 -0.90 6.21 14.48
CA ASP A 16 -0.85 6.55 13.05
C ASP A 16 0.44 6.05 12.38
N GLY A 17 1.51 5.91 13.16
CA GLY A 17 2.81 5.38 12.75
C GLY A 17 3.60 4.77 13.92
N GLY A 18 4.78 4.22 13.62
CA GLY A 18 5.77 3.79 14.62
C GLY A 18 5.78 2.29 14.98
N ILE A 19 4.91 1.48 14.38
CA ILE A 19 5.00 0.01 14.39
C ILE A 19 6.17 -0.43 13.50
N LYS A 20 6.96 -1.40 13.97
CA LYS A 20 8.01 -2.05 13.18
C LYS A 20 7.61 -3.51 12.99
N SER A 21 7.87 -4.05 11.80
CA SER A 21 7.52 -5.43 11.48
C SER A 21 8.48 -6.01 10.45
N THR A 22 8.24 -7.26 10.07
CA THR A 22 8.93 -8.00 9.02
C THR A 22 7.93 -8.42 7.95
N VAL A 23 8.40 -8.84 6.77
CA VAL A 23 7.52 -9.37 5.73
C VAL A 23 6.70 -10.57 6.25
N ASP A 24 7.33 -11.48 6.98
CA ASP A 24 6.68 -12.67 7.52
C ASP A 24 5.61 -12.32 8.57
N ASP A 25 5.89 -11.35 9.43
CA ASP A 25 4.93 -10.95 10.47
C ASP A 25 3.75 -10.15 9.89
N LEU A 26 3.99 -9.31 8.88
CA LEU A 26 2.91 -8.65 8.14
C LEU A 26 2.03 -9.66 7.40
N LEU A 27 2.62 -10.73 6.84
CA LEU A 27 1.84 -11.81 6.23
C LEU A 27 1.00 -12.54 7.28
N LYS A 28 1.56 -12.90 8.44
CA LYS A 28 0.79 -13.51 9.53
C LYS A 28 -0.33 -12.59 10.00
N TRP A 29 -0.06 -11.30 10.15
CA TRP A 29 -1.05 -10.30 10.57
C TRP A 29 -2.21 -10.21 9.58
N GLU A 30 -1.91 -10.13 8.29
CA GLU A 30 -2.89 -10.16 7.21
C GLU A 30 -3.76 -11.42 7.30
N ARG A 31 -3.13 -12.60 7.43
CA ARG A 31 -3.86 -13.88 7.48
C ARG A 31 -4.71 -14.00 8.74
N ALA A 32 -4.21 -13.54 9.89
CA ALA A 32 -4.93 -13.57 11.16
C ALA A 32 -6.17 -12.68 11.16
N ILE A 33 -6.13 -11.51 10.50
CA ILE A 33 -7.32 -10.66 10.31
C ILE A 33 -8.36 -11.39 9.46
N TYR A 34 -7.97 -11.91 8.29
CA TYR A 34 -8.96 -12.47 7.36
C TYR A 34 -9.52 -13.83 7.78
N ASN A 35 -8.76 -14.62 8.54
CA ASN A 35 -9.18 -15.91 9.05
C ASN A 35 -9.95 -15.81 10.39
N ASN A 36 -10.27 -14.59 10.85
CA ASN A 36 -10.93 -14.32 12.12
C ASN A 36 -10.16 -14.82 13.36
N GLU A 37 -8.84 -14.89 13.27
CA GLU A 37 -7.98 -15.30 14.40
C GLU A 37 -7.69 -14.12 15.34
N LEU A 38 -7.64 -12.90 14.78
CA LEU A 38 -7.37 -11.67 15.55
C LEU A 38 -8.63 -10.88 15.88
N VAL A 39 -9.63 -10.90 14.99
CA VAL A 39 -10.87 -10.11 15.08
C VAL A 39 -12.08 -10.97 14.72
N SER A 40 -13.28 -10.60 15.19
CA SER A 40 -14.51 -11.29 14.79
C SER A 40 -14.86 -11.03 13.33
N GLU A 41 -15.74 -11.86 12.75
CA GLU A 41 -16.28 -11.63 11.40
C GLU A 41 -16.92 -10.24 11.28
N GLN A 42 -17.70 -9.81 12.29
CA GLN A 42 -18.36 -8.50 12.28
C GLN A 42 -17.35 -7.34 12.28
N THR A 43 -16.26 -7.47 13.05
CA THR A 43 -15.18 -6.48 13.05
C THR A 43 -14.45 -6.47 11.73
N LYS A 44 -14.17 -7.65 11.16
CA LYS A 44 -13.54 -7.77 9.84
C LYS A 44 -14.41 -7.12 8.75
N GLU A 45 -15.71 -7.38 8.73
CA GLU A 45 -16.67 -6.75 7.82
C GLU A 45 -16.62 -5.22 7.92
N SER A 46 -16.60 -4.70 9.15
CA SER A 46 -16.49 -3.26 9.41
C SER A 46 -15.16 -2.65 8.94
N ILE A 47 -14.06 -3.40 9.07
CA ILE A 47 -12.74 -2.98 8.57
C ILE A 47 -12.76 -2.83 7.05
N ILE A 48 -13.45 -3.74 6.36
CA ILE A 48 -13.46 -3.86 4.89
C ILE A 48 -14.71 -3.26 4.24
N ASP A 49 -15.45 -2.42 4.96
CA ASP A 49 -16.60 -1.65 4.48
C ASP A 49 -16.13 -0.24 4.05
N PRO A 50 -15.95 0.01 2.75
CA PRO A 50 -15.36 1.25 2.28
C PRO A 50 -16.37 2.39 2.19
N VAL A 51 -15.91 3.59 2.54
CA VAL A 51 -16.52 4.83 2.05
C VAL A 51 -15.82 5.20 0.74
N PHE A 52 -16.57 5.20 -0.35
CA PHE A 52 -16.07 5.61 -1.67
C PHE A 52 -16.09 7.13 -1.81
N ILE A 53 -14.92 7.71 -2.10
CA ILE A 53 -14.77 9.15 -2.30
C ILE A 53 -15.15 9.47 -3.75
N LYS A 54 -16.01 10.48 -3.97
CA LYS A 54 -16.44 10.94 -5.29
C LYS A 54 -16.08 12.43 -5.50
N GLY A 55 -15.90 12.84 -6.75
CA GLY A 55 -15.71 14.26 -7.13
C GLY A 55 -14.28 14.75 -6.94
N GLU A 56 -14.07 16.08 -6.86
CA GLU A 56 -12.74 16.70 -6.72
C GLU A 56 -11.96 16.23 -5.48
N ALA A 57 -12.65 15.73 -4.44
CA ALA A 57 -12.01 15.12 -3.27
C ALA A 57 -11.34 13.75 -3.56
N ALA A 58 -11.68 13.11 -4.69
CA ALA A 58 -10.93 11.97 -5.24
C ALA A 58 -9.69 12.43 -6.03
N ASN A 59 -9.61 13.71 -6.40
CA ASN A 59 -8.49 14.26 -7.16
C ASN A 59 -7.52 14.94 -6.20
N GLY A 60 -6.44 14.23 -5.89
CA GLY A 60 -5.23 14.83 -5.32
C GLY A 60 -4.55 14.00 -4.26
N TYR A 61 -5.25 13.13 -3.52
CA TYR A 61 -4.61 12.35 -2.44
C TYR A 61 -5.33 11.05 -2.00
N CYS A 62 -6.20 10.48 -2.83
CA CYS A 62 -6.61 9.07 -2.74
C CYS A 62 -7.23 8.72 -4.10
N PRO A 63 -6.95 7.56 -4.74
CA PRO A 63 -7.57 6.36 -4.19
C PRO A 63 -6.86 5.06 -4.61
N CYS A 64 -6.12 4.44 -3.68
CA CYS A 64 -5.67 3.05 -3.88
C CYS A 64 -4.71 2.83 -5.09
N LEU A 65 -4.39 1.59 -5.46
CA LEU A 65 -3.54 1.19 -6.59
C LEU A 65 -4.09 1.57 -7.97
N HIS A 66 -5.40 1.48 -8.17
CA HIS A 66 -6.06 1.68 -9.46
C HIS A 66 -7.04 2.84 -9.42
N GLU A 67 -6.98 3.70 -10.44
CA GLU A 67 -7.91 4.80 -10.63
C GLU A 67 -9.37 4.30 -10.65
N ASP A 68 -10.29 5.11 -10.12
CA ASP A 68 -11.74 4.88 -10.12
C ASP A 68 -12.29 3.70 -9.30
N PHE A 69 -11.43 2.84 -8.72
CA PHE A 69 -11.90 1.66 -7.97
C PHE A 69 -11.79 1.78 -6.45
N GLY A 70 -11.15 2.84 -5.95
CA GLY A 70 -10.74 2.94 -4.56
C GLY A 70 -11.73 3.60 -3.61
N GLY A 71 -11.78 3.09 -2.39
CA GLY A 71 -12.42 3.66 -1.21
C GLY A 71 -11.57 3.44 0.04
N TYR A 72 -12.01 3.96 1.17
CA TYR A 72 -11.28 3.85 2.44
C TYR A 72 -12.19 3.28 3.54
N GLY A 73 -11.76 2.19 4.16
CA GLY A 73 -12.41 1.57 5.32
C GLY A 73 -11.75 1.99 6.63
N LEU A 74 -11.82 1.15 7.66
CA LEU A 74 -11.19 1.46 8.96
C LEU A 74 -9.68 1.19 8.91
N GLY A 75 -8.92 2.19 8.45
CA GLY A 75 -7.45 2.12 8.38
C GLY A 75 -6.93 1.33 7.18
N TRP A 76 -7.76 1.09 6.17
CA TRP A 76 -7.39 0.36 4.95
C TRP A 76 -7.92 1.06 3.70
N LYS A 77 -7.08 1.10 2.66
CA LYS A 77 -7.50 1.39 1.29
C LYS A 77 -8.11 0.12 0.70
N ILE A 78 -9.24 0.25 0.00
CA ILE A 78 -10.02 -0.89 -0.50
C ILE A 78 -10.41 -0.61 -1.95
N GLU A 79 -10.24 -1.60 -2.82
CA GLU A 79 -10.68 -1.53 -4.20
C GLU A 79 -11.59 -2.69 -4.59
N ASN A 80 -12.46 -2.42 -5.55
CA ASN A 80 -13.20 -3.44 -6.27
C ASN A 80 -12.81 -3.43 -7.75
N HIS A 81 -11.70 -4.09 -8.09
CA HIS A 81 -11.20 -4.11 -9.45
C HIS A 81 -11.87 -5.21 -10.31
N PRO A 82 -12.26 -4.96 -11.57
CA PRO A 82 -12.95 -5.96 -12.41
C PRO A 82 -12.16 -7.28 -12.59
N GLN A 83 -10.83 -7.17 -12.76
CA GLN A 83 -9.91 -8.28 -13.00
C GLN A 83 -9.40 -8.93 -11.70
N TYR A 84 -8.75 -8.13 -10.85
CA TYR A 84 -8.10 -8.57 -9.62
C TYR A 84 -9.05 -8.80 -8.44
N LYS A 85 -10.32 -8.39 -8.57
CA LYS A 85 -11.37 -8.48 -7.54
C LYS A 85 -11.08 -7.56 -6.36
N LYS A 86 -11.50 -7.94 -5.14
CA LYS A 86 -11.34 -7.10 -3.96
C LYS A 86 -9.86 -7.02 -3.59
N ILE A 87 -9.33 -5.79 -3.55
CA ILE A 87 -7.96 -5.51 -3.12
C ILE A 87 -8.05 -4.71 -1.83
N ILE A 88 -7.27 -5.11 -0.83
CA ILE A 88 -7.22 -4.41 0.46
C ILE A 88 -5.77 -4.13 0.76
N LEU A 89 -5.43 -2.86 0.92
CA LEU A 89 -4.05 -2.45 1.04
C LEU A 89 -3.84 -1.31 2.01
N HIS A 90 -2.61 -1.20 2.48
CA HIS A 90 -2.14 -0.02 3.17
C HIS A 90 -0.66 0.21 2.85
N GLU A 91 -0.31 1.48 2.72
CA GLU A 91 1.05 1.92 2.46
C GLU A 91 1.44 2.88 3.57
N GLY A 92 2.69 2.82 3.97
CA GLY A 92 3.27 3.64 5.01
C GLY A 92 4.56 4.27 4.52
N TYR A 93 4.78 5.50 4.93
CA TYR A 93 6.04 6.21 4.77
C TYR A 93 6.46 6.79 6.12
N TRP A 94 7.72 6.58 6.48
CA TRP A 94 8.31 7.20 7.66
C TRP A 94 9.81 7.38 7.43
N ALA A 95 10.23 8.61 7.10
CA ALA A 95 11.62 9.09 7.03
C ALA A 95 12.67 8.00 6.78
N GLY A 96 12.92 7.72 5.50
CA GLY A 96 13.85 6.68 5.06
C GLY A 96 13.26 5.28 4.93
N TYR A 97 11.97 5.11 5.24
CA TYR A 97 11.28 3.83 5.10
C TYR A 97 9.97 3.96 4.34
N TYR A 98 9.77 3.04 3.40
CA TYR A 98 8.48 2.76 2.78
C TYR A 98 8.05 1.32 3.12
N SER A 99 6.76 1.14 3.38
CA SER A 99 6.13 -0.16 3.58
C SER A 99 4.83 -0.26 2.80
N GLY A 100 4.58 -1.38 2.13
CA GLY A 100 3.31 -1.66 1.48
C GLY A 100 2.86 -3.09 1.81
N LEU A 101 1.59 -3.25 2.15
CA LEU A 101 0.91 -4.53 2.24
C LEU A 101 -0.33 -4.48 1.35
N ILE A 102 -0.38 -5.35 0.35
CA ILE A 102 -1.45 -5.45 -0.62
C ILE A 102 -1.99 -6.88 -0.60
N SER A 103 -3.24 -7.03 -0.19
CA SER A 103 -3.92 -8.32 -0.10
C SER A 103 -4.91 -8.52 -1.24
N TYR A 104 -4.80 -9.69 -1.88
CA TYR A 104 -5.78 -10.25 -2.82
C TYR A 104 -6.36 -11.51 -2.20
N LYS A 105 -7.00 -11.37 -1.02
CA LYS A 105 -7.40 -12.50 -0.18
C LYS A 105 -8.31 -13.50 -0.91
N ASP A 106 -9.23 -13.03 -1.74
CA ASP A 106 -10.10 -13.87 -2.58
C ASP A 106 -9.32 -14.80 -3.54
N ARG A 107 -8.05 -14.46 -3.80
CA ARG A 107 -7.13 -15.18 -4.67
C ARG A 107 -5.98 -15.86 -3.91
N ASN A 108 -6.01 -15.82 -2.57
CA ASN A 108 -4.96 -16.29 -1.68
C ASN A 108 -3.56 -15.76 -2.06
N LYS A 109 -3.49 -14.47 -2.39
CA LYS A 109 -2.29 -13.78 -2.88
C LYS A 109 -2.04 -12.53 -2.05
N ALA A 110 -0.78 -12.14 -1.91
CA ALA A 110 -0.39 -10.90 -1.25
C ALA A 110 0.95 -10.40 -1.82
N ILE A 111 1.13 -9.07 -1.82
CA ILE A 111 2.39 -8.40 -2.09
C ILE A 111 2.76 -7.64 -0.82
N ILE A 112 3.98 -7.82 -0.33
CA ILE A 112 4.51 -7.10 0.82
C ILE A 112 5.85 -6.51 0.39
N MET A 113 5.99 -5.20 0.53
CA MET A 113 7.19 -4.47 0.14
C MET A 113 7.69 -3.67 1.34
N LEU A 114 8.96 -3.85 1.70
CA LEU A 114 9.67 -3.04 2.68
C LEU A 114 10.90 -2.45 2.00
N ASN A 115 11.10 -1.15 2.13
CA ASN A 115 12.21 -0.44 1.52
C ASN A 115 12.79 0.55 2.54
N ASN A 116 14.12 0.64 2.57
CA ASN A 116 14.90 1.52 3.46
C ASN A 116 15.62 2.63 2.68
N LEU A 117 15.06 3.02 1.55
CA LEU A 117 15.53 4.09 0.69
C LEU A 117 14.52 5.23 0.75
N ASP A 118 15.04 6.44 0.93
CA ASP A 118 14.21 7.62 0.95
C ASP A 118 14.00 8.17 -0.45
N PHE A 119 12.74 8.41 -0.80
CA PHE A 119 12.33 8.96 -2.08
C PHE A 119 11.82 10.38 -1.88
N THR A 120 12.74 11.31 -1.64
CA THR A 120 12.42 12.74 -1.44
C THR A 120 12.16 13.49 -2.75
N ASP A 121 12.49 12.86 -3.88
CA ASP A 121 12.18 13.35 -5.23
C ASP A 121 10.78 12.89 -5.68
N ASN A 122 10.00 13.83 -6.24
CA ASN A 122 8.62 13.61 -6.65
C ASN A 122 8.43 12.62 -7.81
N GLU A 123 9.46 12.34 -8.60
CA GLU A 123 9.40 11.32 -9.64
C GLU A 123 9.82 9.96 -9.08
N LEU A 124 10.82 9.93 -8.21
CA LEU A 124 11.28 8.69 -7.59
C LEU A 124 10.27 8.11 -6.58
N ASN A 125 9.44 8.93 -5.95
CA ASN A 125 8.40 8.46 -5.02
C ASN A 125 7.34 7.55 -5.68
N LYS A 126 7.28 7.53 -7.02
CA LYS A 126 6.39 6.66 -7.81
C LYS A 126 6.95 5.24 -7.95
N ILE A 127 8.22 5.01 -7.65
CA ILE A 127 8.88 3.71 -7.85
C ILE A 127 8.18 2.59 -7.07
N PRO A 128 7.89 2.71 -5.76
CA PRO A 128 7.22 1.64 -5.01
C PRO A 128 5.84 1.29 -5.58
N TYR A 129 5.10 2.32 -6.00
CA TYR A 129 3.82 2.17 -6.67
C TYR A 129 3.94 1.41 -7.99
N LEU A 130 4.83 1.85 -8.89
CA LEU A 130 5.05 1.19 -10.18
C LEU A 130 5.54 -0.26 -10.02
N LEU A 131 6.41 -0.51 -9.04
CA LEU A 131 6.86 -1.86 -8.70
C LEU A 131 5.68 -2.73 -8.25
N THR A 132 4.78 -2.19 -7.43
CA THR A 132 3.60 -2.92 -6.97
C THR A 132 2.69 -3.32 -8.14
N LEU A 133 2.38 -2.41 -9.06
CA LEU A 133 1.61 -2.73 -10.27
C LEU A 133 2.31 -3.75 -11.18
N THR A 134 3.63 -3.68 -11.27
CA THR A 134 4.44 -4.62 -12.05
C THR A 134 4.40 -6.02 -11.43
N LEU A 135 4.55 -6.11 -10.11
CA LEU A 135 4.47 -7.36 -9.36
C LEU A 135 3.07 -7.95 -9.39
N GLU A 136 2.01 -7.13 -9.35
CA GLU A 136 0.63 -7.58 -9.51
C GLU A 136 0.44 -8.31 -10.85
N LYS A 137 0.87 -7.70 -11.96
CA LYS A 137 0.80 -8.35 -13.29
C LYS A 137 1.51 -9.71 -13.29
N ILE A 138 2.72 -9.78 -12.74
CA ILE A 138 3.46 -11.06 -12.64
C ILE A 138 2.70 -12.06 -11.78
N LEU A 139 2.17 -11.63 -10.64
CA LEU A 139 1.44 -12.46 -9.69
C LEU A 139 0.17 -13.06 -10.29
N PHE A 140 -0.44 -12.39 -11.28
CA PHE A 140 -1.62 -12.85 -12.02
C PHE A 140 -1.29 -13.46 -13.40
N GLY A 141 -0.01 -13.67 -13.73
CA GLY A 141 0.42 -14.37 -14.95
C GLY A 141 0.43 -13.52 -16.22
N GLU A 142 0.40 -12.20 -16.07
CA GLU A 142 0.46 -11.24 -17.16
C GLU A 142 1.90 -10.85 -17.50
N LYS A 143 2.11 -10.35 -18.72
CA LYS A 143 3.40 -9.79 -19.10
C LYS A 143 3.59 -8.43 -18.41
N ALA A 144 4.71 -8.27 -17.72
CA ALA A 144 5.09 -7.02 -17.10
C ALA A 144 6.16 -6.31 -17.94
N GLY A 145 5.88 -5.06 -18.34
CA GLY A 145 6.83 -4.20 -19.02
C GLY A 145 7.70 -3.47 -18.01
N VAL A 146 9.02 -3.40 -18.27
CA VAL A 146 9.99 -2.73 -17.38
C VAL A 146 10.51 -1.39 -17.94
N GLN A 147 10.00 -0.96 -19.10
CA GLN A 147 10.46 0.24 -19.80
C GLN A 147 10.34 1.52 -18.96
N VAL A 148 9.30 1.62 -18.12
CA VAL A 148 9.13 2.76 -17.22
C VAL A 148 10.28 2.88 -16.21
N PHE A 149 10.81 1.76 -15.73
CA PHE A 149 11.96 1.76 -14.81
C PHE A 149 13.25 2.16 -15.53
N GLU A 150 13.43 1.74 -16.79
CA GLU A 150 14.58 2.14 -17.61
C GLU A 150 14.62 3.66 -17.79
N GLN A 151 13.48 4.29 -18.06
CA GLN A 151 13.38 5.75 -18.20
C GLN A 151 13.70 6.47 -16.90
N LEU A 152 13.20 6.00 -15.76
CA LEU A 152 13.48 6.57 -14.44
C LEU A 152 14.96 6.47 -14.04
N ILE A 153 15.64 5.39 -14.44
CA ILE A 153 17.08 5.22 -14.19
C ILE A 153 17.91 6.15 -15.08
N ILE A 154 17.51 6.36 -16.34
CA ILE A 154 18.23 7.22 -17.29
C ILE A 154 18.05 8.70 -16.96
N SER A 155 16.87 9.13 -16.53
CA SER A 155 16.58 10.54 -16.20
C SER A 155 17.26 11.04 -14.92
N ASN A 156 17.76 10.13 -14.08
CA ASN A 156 18.41 10.43 -12.79
C ASN A 156 19.93 10.18 -12.81
N ARG A 157 20.54 10.08 -14.00
CA ARG A 157 22.00 10.12 -14.20
C ARG A 157 22.42 11.48 -14.73
#